data_AF-A0A9E3D2Z8-F1
#
_entry.id   AF-A0A9E3D2Z8-F1
#
_cell.length_a   1.000
_cell.length_b   1.000
_cell.length_c   1.000
_cell.angle_alpha   90.00
_cell.angle_beta   90.00
_cell.angle_gamma   90.00
#
_symmetry.space_group_name_H-M   'P 1'
#
loop_
_entity.id
_entity.type
_entity.pdbx_description
1 polymer ?
#
loop_
_entity_poly.entity_id
_entity_poly.type
_entity_poly.pdbx_seq_one_letter_code
_entity_poly.pdbx_strand_id
1 'polypeptide(L)' 'ARIHHPELGEIVVPNSPLRLHGTDKVEAGPSPTIGQHNTEIYGDWLGLSPAEIAELREASVI' A
#
# COMPACT_ATOMS: atom_id res chain seq x y z
N ALA A 1 12.42 -7.17 11.08
CA ALA A 1 11.55 -8.20 10.49
C ALA A 1 12.05 -8.51 9.10
N ARG A 2 11.99 -9.77 8.68
CA ARG A 2 12.29 -10.14 7.29
C ARG A 2 11.02 -9.97 6.46
N ILE A 3 11.14 -9.31 5.32
CA ILE A 3 10.03 -9.06 4.38
C ILE A 3 10.48 -9.36 2.95
N HIS A 4 9.51 -9.63 2.07
CA HIS A 4 9.75 -9.75 0.63
C HIS A 4 9.32 -8.46 -0.07
N HIS A 5 10.29 -7.66 -0.52
CA HIS A 5 10.04 -6.41 -1.23
C HIS A 5 9.97 -6.66 -2.74
N PRO A 6 8.98 -6.08 -3.46
CA PRO A 6 8.78 -6.34 -4.89
C PRO A 6 10.01 -6.03 -5.76
N GLU A 7 10.79 -5.01 -5.42
CA GLU A 7 11.98 -4.61 -6.20
C GLU A 7 13.31 -5.06 -5.60
N LEU A 8 13.36 -5.30 -4.27
CA LEU A 8 14.62 -5.54 -3.56
C LEU A 8 14.77 -7.01 -3.13
N GLY A 9 13.75 -7.85 -3.36
CA GLY A 9 13.71 -9.23 -2.92
C GLY A 9 13.62 -9.34 -1.39
N GLU A 10 14.27 -10.34 -0.81
CA GLU A 10 14.27 -10.55 0.63
C GLU A 10 15.19 -9.57 1.36
N ILE A 11 14.61 -8.74 2.23
CA ILE A 11 15.36 -7.76 3.03
C ILE A 11 14.96 -7.81 4.51
N VAL A 12 15.82 -7.28 5.36
CA VAL A 12 15.54 -7.11 6.80
C VAL A 12 15.35 -5.64 7.11
N VAL A 13 14.19 -5.30 7.66
CA VAL A 13 13.84 -3.93 8.06
C VAL A 13 13.67 -3.81 9.57
N PRO A 14 13.95 -2.65 10.19
CA PRO A 14 13.54 -2.41 11.56
C PRO A 14 12.01 -2.51 11.68
N ASN A 15 11.52 -3.09 12.77
CA ASN A 15 10.11 -3.01 13.15
C ASN A 15 10.01 -2.10 14.40
N SER A 16 8.80 -1.74 14.83
CA SER A 16 8.56 -0.91 16.00
C SER A 16 9.34 -1.44 17.22
N PRO A 17 10.13 -0.58 17.89
CA PRO A 17 10.86 -0.96 19.10
C PRO A 17 9.91 -1.09 20.31
N LEU A 18 8.71 -0.52 20.21
CA LEU A 18 7.74 -0.52 21.30
C LEU A 18 7.07 -1.89 21.47
N ARG A 19 6.67 -2.18 22.70
CA ARG A 19 5.84 -3.34 23.05
C ARG A 19 4.61 -2.82 23.77
N LEU A 20 3.44 -3.08 23.21
CA LEU A 20 2.16 -2.69 23.76
C LEU A 20 1.49 -3.94 24.32
N HIS A 21 1.26 -3.97 25.63
CA HIS A 21 0.62 -5.10 26.28
C HIS A 21 -0.85 -5.22 25.86
N GLY A 22 -1.30 -6.43 25.55
CA GLY A 22 -2.68 -6.69 25.13
C GLY A 22 -2.98 -6.33 23.67
N THR A 23 -1.96 -6.04 22.87
CA THR A 23 -2.11 -5.78 21.43
C THR A 23 -1.16 -6.66 20.64
N ASP A 24 -1.65 -7.20 19.53
CA ASP A 24 -0.82 -7.95 18.60
C ASP A 24 0.20 -7.04 17.92
N LYS A 25 1.34 -7.63 17.55
CA LYS A 25 2.34 -6.91 16.77
C LYS A 25 1.81 -6.70 15.35
N VAL A 26 1.97 -5.48 14.84
CA VAL A 26 1.75 -5.23 13.42
C VAL A 26 2.82 -5.98 12.62
N GLU A 27 2.36 -6.81 11.68
CA GLU A 27 3.25 -7.48 10.75
C GLU A 27 3.96 -6.46 9.88
N ALA A 28 5.26 -6.65 9.69
CA ALA A 28 6.01 -5.80 8.77
C ALA A 28 5.75 -6.27 7.34
N GLY A 29 5.43 -5.34 6.46
CA GLY A 29 5.31 -5.56 5.02
C GLY A 29 6.12 -4.52 4.24
N PRO A 30 6.27 -4.69 2.92
CA PRO A 30 6.82 -3.65 2.06
C PRO A 30 5.89 -2.44 2.04
N SER A 31 6.46 -1.26 1.79
CA SER A 31 5.66 -0.07 1.50
C SER A 31 4.86 -0.29 0.21
N PRO A 32 3.64 0.27 0.10
CA PRO A 32 2.89 0.23 -1.14
C PRO A 32 3.66 0.87 -2.30
N THR A 33 3.46 0.36 -3.51
CA THR A 33 4.00 0.99 -4.72
C THR A 33 3.24 2.28 -5.05
N ILE A 34 3.85 3.12 -5.88
CA ILE A 34 3.20 4.34 -6.39
C ILE A 34 1.88 3.93 -7.08
N GLY A 35 0.78 4.52 -6.62
CA GLY A 35 -0.56 4.28 -7.18
C GLY A 35 -1.18 2.92 -6.86
N GLN A 36 -0.58 2.10 -6.00
CA GLN A 36 -1.06 0.74 -5.68
C GLN A 36 -2.55 0.70 -5.28
N HIS A 37 -3.01 1.74 -4.58
CA HIS A 37 -4.37 1.82 -4.02
C HIS A 37 -5.27 2.82 -4.75
N ASN A 38 -4.86 3.36 -5.91
CA ASN A 38 -5.65 4.40 -6.60
C ASN A 38 -7.07 3.90 -6.94
N THR A 39 -7.21 2.67 -7.43
CA THR A 39 -8.52 2.12 -7.79
C THR A 39 -9.40 1.86 -6.57
N GLU A 40 -8.84 1.34 -5.47
CA GLU A 40 -9.56 1.11 -4.20
C GLU A 40 -10.05 2.43 -3.61
N ILE A 41 -9.16 3.42 -3.48
CA ILE A 41 -9.51 4.69 -2.84
C ILE A 41 -10.46 5.51 -3.73
N TYR A 42 -10.17 5.66 -5.01
CA TYR A 42 -11.02 6.47 -5.89
C TYR A 42 -12.36 5.81 -6.16
N GLY A 43 -12.40 4.48 -6.31
CA GLY A 43 -13.62 3.74 -6.54
C GLY A 43 -14.43 3.56 -5.26
N ASP A 44 -13.90 2.80 -4.32
CA ASP A 44 -14.68 2.32 -3.17
C ASP A 44 -14.94 3.44 -2.14
N TRP A 45 -13.99 4.36 -1.96
CA TRP A 45 -14.11 5.41 -0.94
C TRP A 45 -14.67 6.71 -1.50
N LEU A 46 -14.24 7.10 -2.71
CA LEU A 46 -14.65 8.37 -3.34
C LEU A 46 -15.77 8.23 -4.38
N GLY A 47 -16.13 7.00 -4.77
CA GLY A 47 -17.28 6.73 -5.62
C GLY A 47 -17.06 6.96 -7.11
N LEU A 48 -15.81 7.05 -7.59
CA LEU A 48 -15.54 7.17 -9.03
C LEU A 48 -15.87 5.86 -9.73
N SER A 49 -16.49 5.97 -10.89
CA SER A 49 -16.72 4.85 -11.78
C SER A 49 -15.40 4.32 -12.37
N PRO A 50 -15.37 3.06 -12.83
CA PRO A 50 -14.21 2.52 -13.54
C PRO A 50 -13.80 3.34 -14.77
N ALA A 51 -14.77 4.00 -15.43
CA ALA A 51 -14.52 4.86 -16.58
C ALA A 51 -13.76 6.14 -16.17
N GLU A 52 -14.20 6.83 -15.13
CA GLU A 52 -13.52 8.02 -14.61
C GLU A 52 -12.09 7.71 -14.14
N ILE A 53 -11.88 6.56 -13.48
CA ILE A 53 -10.53 6.12 -13.09
C ILE A 53 -9.65 5.83 -14.32
N ALA A 54 -10.23 5.27 -15.39
CA ALA A 54 -9.50 5.02 -16.63
C ALA A 54 -9.10 6.32 -17.33
N GLU A 55 -9.98 7.34 -17.35
CA GLU A 55 -9.68 8.67 -17.89
C GLU A 55 -8.51 9.34 -17.14
N LEU A 56 -8.48 9.22 -15.81
CA LEU A 56 -7.37 9.75 -15.00
C LEU A 56 -6.03 9.04 -15.31
N ARG A 57 -6.07 7.73 -15.55
CA ARG A 57 -4.88 6.96 -15.97
C ARG A 57 -4.41 7.37 -17.36
N GLU A 58 -5.33 7.54 -18.31
CA GLU A 58 -5.02 7.98 -19.68
C GLU A 58 -4.42 9.40 -19.69
N ALA A 59 -4.95 10.29 -18.85
CA ALA A 59 -4.42 11.63 -18.65
C ALA A 59 -3.07 11.67 -17.90
N SER A 60 -2.54 10.52 -17.46
CA SER A 60 -1.27 10.39 -16.72
C SER A 60 -1.21 11.23 -15.44
N VAL A 61 -2.35 11.42 -14.77
CA VAL A 61 -2.42 12.15 -13.50
C VAL A 61 -2.47 11.21 -12.28
N ILE A 62 -2.60 9.90 -12.49
CA ILE A 62 -2.62 8.84 -11.47
C ILE A 62 -1.94 7.56 -11.95
#